data_AF-A0A434UZZ2-F1
#
_entry.id   AF-A0A434UZZ2-F1
#
_cell.length_a   1.000
_cell.length_b   1.000
_cell.length_c   1.000
_cell.angle_alpha   90.00
_cell.angle_beta   90.00
_cell.angle_gamma   90.00
#
_symmetry.space_group_name_H-M   'P 1'
#
loop_
_entity.id
_entity.type
_entity.pdbx_description
1 polymer ?
#
loop_
_entity_poly.entity_id
_entity_poly.type
_entity_poly.pdbx_seq_one_letter_code
_entity_poly.pdbx_strand_id
1 'polypeptide(L)'
;VLLARIRAQLRQHEQSEDATFSVGPYTFKPSQKLLIDQRGAKVRLTEKEASIIKYLYRAEQKVVTRDVLLEEVWGYNSGVTTHTLETHVYRLRQKIERDPSNAEILVTESGGYKLVP
;
A
#
# COMPACT_ATOMS: atom_id res chain seq x y z
N VAL A 1 2.62 -15.16 -25.94
CA VAL A 1 2.14 -14.97 -24.55
C VAL A 1 2.95 -13.93 -23.75
N LEU A 2 4.26 -13.78 -23.97
CA LEU A 2 5.11 -12.82 -23.24
C LEU A 2 4.81 -11.33 -23.52
N LEU A 3 4.52 -10.98 -24.78
CA LEU A 3 4.18 -9.60 -25.19
C LEU A 3 2.88 -9.08 -24.56
N ALA A 4 1.92 -9.96 -24.25
CA ALA A 4 0.67 -9.57 -23.61
C ALA A 4 0.86 -9.19 -22.13
N ARG A 5 1.76 -9.86 -21.40
CA ARG A 5 2.11 -9.54 -20.00
C ARG A 5 2.85 -8.20 -19.90
N ILE A 6 3.79 -7.95 -20.80
CA ILE A 6 4.54 -6.68 -20.86
C ILE A 6 3.60 -5.52 -21.20
N ARG A 7 2.68 -5.70 -22.16
CA ARG A 7 1.66 -4.68 -22.50
C ARG A 7 0.67 -4.44 -21.36
N ALA A 8 0.26 -5.48 -20.62
CA ALA A 8 -0.62 -5.34 -19.46
C ALA A 8 0.08 -4.56 -18.32
N GLN A 9 1.37 -4.81 -18.08
CA GLN A 9 2.16 -4.05 -17.09
C GLN A 9 2.38 -2.59 -17.50
N LEU A 10 2.60 -2.30 -18.79
CA LEU A 10 2.73 -0.94 -19.31
C LEU A 10 1.41 -0.16 -19.28
N ARG A 11 0.29 -0.80 -19.63
CA ARG A 11 -1.05 -0.16 -19.57
C ARG A 11 -1.51 0.14 -18.14
N GLN A 12 -1.11 -0.70 -17.18
CA GLN A 12 -1.28 -0.43 -15.75
C GLN A 12 -0.40 0.72 -15.24
N HIS A 13 0.67 1.05 -15.95
CA HIS A 13 1.55 2.17 -15.60
C HIS A 13 1.00 3.51 -16.12
N GLU A 14 0.41 3.55 -17.31
CA GLU A 14 -0.21 4.75 -17.89
C GLU A 14 -1.54 5.14 -17.20
N GLN A 15 -2.36 4.16 -16.78
CA GLN A 15 -3.55 4.46 -15.94
C GLN A 15 -3.17 4.95 -14.52
N SER A 16 -1.91 4.82 -14.11
CA SER A 16 -1.46 5.07 -12.73
C SER A 16 -1.15 6.54 -12.39
N GLU A 17 -1.04 7.44 -13.37
CA GLU A 17 -0.63 8.83 -13.07
C GLU A 17 -1.77 9.65 -12.43
N ASP A 18 -3.04 9.41 -12.83
CA ASP A 18 -4.23 10.07 -12.26
C ASP A 18 -5.19 9.12 -11.52
N ALA A 19 -4.88 7.82 -11.42
CA ALA A 19 -5.72 6.89 -10.66
C ALA A 19 -5.78 7.30 -9.19
N THR A 20 -7.00 7.51 -8.68
CA THR A 20 -7.24 7.67 -7.25
C THR A 20 -7.95 6.46 -6.69
N PHE A 21 -7.56 6.03 -5.49
CA PHE A 21 -8.11 4.86 -4.82
C PHE A 21 -8.77 5.26 -3.50
N SER A 22 -9.87 4.62 -3.13
CA SER A 22 -10.46 4.79 -1.80
C SER A 22 -9.77 3.87 -0.80
N VAL A 23 -9.32 4.42 0.33
CA VAL A 23 -8.68 3.67 1.42
C VAL A 23 -9.28 4.17 2.72
N GLY A 24 -10.26 3.45 3.26
CA GLY A 24 -11.04 3.94 4.40
C GLY A 24 -11.63 5.33 4.12
N PRO A 25 -11.46 6.31 5.02
CA PRO A 25 -11.95 7.68 4.81
C PRO A 25 -11.07 8.51 3.86
N TYR A 26 -10.02 7.94 3.27
CA TYR A 26 -9.05 8.68 2.46
C TYR A 26 -9.19 8.42 0.97
N THR A 27 -8.94 9.46 0.19
CA THR A 27 -8.61 9.35 -1.24
C THR A 27 -7.10 9.26 -1.40
N PHE A 28 -6.61 8.11 -1.84
CA PHE A 28 -5.20 7.86 -2.14
C PHE A 28 -4.86 8.28 -3.58
N LYS A 29 -3.85 9.13 -3.72
CA LYS A 29 -3.22 9.56 -4.97
C LYS A 29 -1.79 8.96 -5.03
N PRO A 30 -1.59 7.81 -5.68
CA PRO A 30 -0.31 7.10 -5.69
C PRO A 30 0.82 7.88 -6.34
N SER A 31 0.56 8.54 -7.48
CA SER A 31 1.53 9.36 -8.20
C SER A 31 2.07 10.51 -7.34
N GLN A 32 1.21 11.07 -6.50
CA GLN A 32 1.55 12.17 -5.59
C GLN A 32 2.03 11.69 -4.21
N LYS A 33 2.00 10.37 -3.94
CA LYS A 33 2.28 9.77 -2.63
C LYS A 33 1.47 10.46 -1.52
N LEU A 34 0.17 10.64 -1.76
CA LEU A 34 -0.68 11.48 -0.93
C LEU A 34 -2.01 10.80 -0.60
N LEU A 35 -2.43 10.87 0.66
CA LEU A 35 -3.79 10.60 1.10
C LEU A 35 -4.49 11.93 1.39
N ILE A 36 -5.75 12.04 1.01
CA ILE A 36 -6.60 13.20 1.29
C ILE A 36 -7.81 12.72 2.07
N ASP A 37 -8.04 13.26 3.26
CA ASP A 37 -9.23 12.93 4.05
C ASP A 37 -10.50 13.61 3.49
N GLN A 38 -11.66 13.28 4.05
CA GLN A 38 -12.94 13.87 3.65
C GLN A 38 -13.04 15.39 3.90
N ARG A 39 -12.15 15.95 4.72
CA ARG A 39 -12.07 17.38 5.04
C ARG A 39 -11.04 18.12 4.17
N GLY A 40 -10.37 17.42 3.26
CA GLY A 40 -9.32 17.96 2.39
C GLY A 40 -7.93 18.02 3.04
N ALA A 41 -7.75 17.52 4.25
CA ALA A 41 -6.45 17.44 4.90
C ALA A 41 -5.55 16.42 4.18
N LYS A 42 -4.28 16.80 4.03
CA LYS A 42 -3.29 16.10 3.22
C LYS A 42 -2.32 15.33 4.10
N VAL A 43 -2.25 14.00 3.91
CA VAL A 43 -1.30 13.12 4.58
C VAL A 43 -0.26 12.66 3.57
N ARG A 44 1.00 13.08 3.77
CA ARG A 44 2.12 12.71 2.89
C ARG A 44 2.68 11.34 3.23
N LEU A 45 2.88 10.53 2.20
CA LEU A 45 3.46 9.20 2.28
C LEU A 45 4.89 9.21 1.75
N THR A 46 5.72 8.38 2.36
CA THR A 46 6.99 7.97 1.78
C THR A 46 6.74 7.02 0.60
N GLU A 47 7.79 6.75 -0.16
CA GLU A 47 7.70 5.84 -1.30
C GLU A 47 7.27 4.43 -0.88
N LYS A 48 7.88 3.88 0.17
CA LYS A 48 7.55 2.52 0.64
C LYS A 48 6.14 2.45 1.21
N GLU A 49 5.69 3.46 1.96
CA GLU A 49 4.31 3.51 2.46
C GLU A 49 3.29 3.55 1.31
N ALA A 50 3.51 4.40 0.30
CA ALA A 50 2.64 4.48 -0.88
C ALA A 50 2.63 3.15 -1.65
N SER A 51 3.77 2.48 -1.79
CA SER A 51 3.87 1.16 -2.44
C SER A 51 3.13 0.07 -1.66
N ILE A 52 3.23 0.05 -0.32
CA ILE A 52 2.46 -0.89 0.53
C ILE A 52 0.97 -0.73 0.29
N ILE A 53 0.45 0.50 0.39
CA ILE A 53 -0.99 0.77 0.19
C ILE A 53 -1.42 0.36 -1.22
N LYS A 54 -0.63 0.74 -2.25
CA LYS A 54 -0.92 0.42 -3.65
C LYS A 54 -1.00 -1.10 -3.87
N TYR A 55 -0.09 -1.86 -3.28
CA TYR A 55 -0.07 -3.31 -3.42
C TYR A 55 -1.25 -3.96 -2.70
N LEU A 56 -1.49 -3.59 -1.45
CA LEU A 56 -2.61 -4.13 -0.66
C LEU A 56 -3.97 -3.77 -1.25
N TYR A 57 -4.11 -2.58 -1.83
CA TYR A 57 -5.34 -2.18 -2.51
C TYR A 57 -5.63 -3.09 -3.71
N ARG A 58 -4.60 -3.38 -4.52
CA ARG A 58 -4.69 -4.32 -5.66
C ARG A 58 -4.97 -5.76 -5.25
N ALA A 59 -4.69 -6.13 -4.00
CA ALA A 59 -5.00 -7.46 -3.47
C ALA A 59 -6.49 -7.64 -3.11
N GLU A 60 -7.33 -6.60 -3.25
CA GLU A 60 -8.79 -6.68 -3.10
C GLU A 60 -9.21 -7.32 -1.76
N GLN A 61 -8.73 -6.76 -0.64
CA GLN A 61 -9.01 -7.23 0.74
C GLN A 61 -8.47 -8.63 1.08
N LYS A 62 -7.72 -9.28 0.19
CA LYS A 62 -7.03 -10.53 0.50
C LYS A 62 -5.82 -10.24 1.40
N VAL A 63 -5.56 -11.18 2.31
CA VAL A 63 -4.36 -11.14 3.14
C VAL A 63 -3.14 -11.37 2.27
N VAL A 64 -2.20 -10.42 2.30
CA VAL A 64 -0.90 -10.55 1.67
C VAL A 64 0.14 -10.87 2.73
N THR A 65 0.93 -11.93 2.51
CA THR A 65 1.96 -12.34 3.46
C THR A 65 3.09 -11.31 3.54
N ARG A 66 3.82 -11.32 4.66
CA ARG A 66 4.97 -10.43 4.87
C ARG A 66 6.04 -10.61 3.80
N ASP A 67 6.33 -11.85 3.43
CA ASP A 67 7.37 -12.18 2.44
C ASP A 67 7.01 -11.63 1.05
N VAL A 68 5.75 -11.78 0.63
CA VAL A 68 5.26 -11.24 -0.65
C VAL A 68 5.31 -9.71 -0.63
N LEU A 69 4.90 -9.07 0.46
CA LEU A 69 4.99 -7.61 0.58
C LEU A 69 6.43 -7.10 0.58
N LEU A 70 7.34 -7.80 1.27
CA LEU A 70 8.76 -7.46 1.28
C LEU A 70 9.34 -7.55 -0.12
N GLU A 71 9.10 -8.67 -0.81
CA GLU A 71 9.58 -8.91 -2.17
C GLU A 71 9.06 -7.86 -3.16
N GLU A 72 7.77 -7.55 -3.10
CA GLU A 72 7.15 -6.63 -4.07
C GLU A 72 7.49 -5.16 -3.80
N VAL A 73 7.63 -4.77 -2.53
CA VAL A 73 7.90 -3.38 -2.17
C VAL A 73 9.39 -3.06 -2.12
N TRP A 74 10.27 -4.02 -1.78
CA TRP A 74 11.73 -3.82 -1.71
C TRP A 74 12.52 -4.51 -2.84
N GLY A 75 11.93 -5.46 -3.56
CA GLY A 75 12.59 -6.23 -4.63
C GLY A 75 13.49 -7.35 -4.11
N TYR A 76 13.95 -8.20 -5.04
CA TYR A 76 14.83 -9.36 -4.78
C TYR A 76 16.20 -9.03 -4.16
N ASN A 77 16.55 -7.77 -3.96
CA ASN A 77 17.91 -7.35 -3.63
C ASN A 77 18.07 -6.87 -2.19
N SER A 78 17.24 -7.36 -1.28
CA SER A 78 17.14 -6.75 0.02
C SER A 78 17.46 -7.79 1.09
N GLY A 79 18.69 -7.73 1.63
CA GLY A 79 19.00 -8.23 2.99
C GLY A 79 18.24 -7.44 4.07
N VAL A 80 17.01 -7.05 3.76
CA VAL A 80 16.08 -6.26 4.53
C VAL A 80 15.27 -7.25 5.34
N THR A 81 15.39 -7.11 6.66
CA THR A 81 14.72 -7.99 7.61
C THR A 81 13.24 -7.64 7.73
N THR A 82 12.44 -8.59 8.22
CA THR A 82 11.00 -8.43 8.51
C THR A 82 10.68 -7.18 9.34
N HIS A 83 11.59 -6.76 10.22
CA HIS A 83 11.45 -5.55 11.03
C HIS A 83 11.35 -4.26 10.21
N THR A 84 11.82 -4.25 8.97
CA THR A 84 11.67 -3.10 8.08
C THR A 84 10.22 -2.93 7.65
N LEU A 85 9.55 -4.00 7.22
CA LEU A 85 8.13 -3.96 6.87
C LEU A 85 7.28 -3.52 8.07
N GLU A 86 7.53 -4.12 9.24
CA GLU A 86 6.80 -3.80 10.48
C GLU A 86 6.95 -2.32 10.86
N THR A 87 8.17 -1.76 10.75
CA THR A 87 8.42 -0.33 11.02
C THR A 87 7.65 0.57 10.08
N HIS A 88 7.59 0.24 8.79
CA HIS A 88 6.85 1.01 7.80
C HIS A 88 5.33 0.89 8.00
N VAL A 89 4.82 -0.30 8.32
CA VAL A 89 3.41 -0.51 8.67
C VAL A 89 3.04 0.27 9.93
N TYR A 90 3.89 0.25 10.96
CA TYR A 90 3.67 1.02 12.18
C TYR A 90 3.56 2.52 11.89
N ARG A 91 4.54 3.09 11.16
CA ARG A 91 4.52 4.51 10.77
C ARG A 91 3.32 4.86 9.90
N LEU A 92 2.91 3.95 9.01
CA LEU A 92 1.74 4.13 8.19
C LEU A 92 0.46 4.17 9.04
N ARG A 93 0.31 3.26 10.01
CA ARG A 93 -0.84 3.26 10.94
C ARG A 93 -0.92 4.55 11.75
N GLN A 94 0.21 5.06 12.23
CA GLN A 94 0.26 6.36 12.93
C GLN A 94 -0.27 7.52 12.08
N LYS A 95 -0.28 7.39 10.75
CA LYS A 95 -0.75 8.42 9.83
C LYS A 95 -2.21 8.26 9.42
N ILE A 96 -2.71 7.03 9.32
CA ILE A 96 -4.01 6.74 8.70
C ILE A 96 -5.06 6.26 9.71
N GLU A 97 -4.64 5.59 10.78
CA GLU A 97 -5.56 5.03 11.76
C GLU A 97 -5.93 6.09 12.80
N ARG A 98 -7.17 5.99 13.31
CA ARG A 98 -7.58 6.77 14.49
C ARG A 98 -6.88 6.26 15.76
N ASP A 99 -6.79 4.94 15.91
CA ASP A 99 -6.01 4.27 16.95
C ASP A 99 -5.06 3.27 16.29
N PRO A 100 -3.74 3.57 16.23
CA PRO A 100 -2.76 2.68 15.61
C PRO A 100 -2.62 1.31 16.29
N SER A 101 -3.03 1.18 17.56
CA SER A 101 -3.00 -0.09 18.29
C SER A 101 -4.21 -0.98 17.96
N ASN A 102 -5.31 -0.34 17.55
CA ASN A 102 -6.54 -1.00 17.10
C ASN A 102 -6.83 -0.62 15.64
N ALA A 103 -5.96 -1.07 14.74
CA ALA A 103 -6.01 -0.70 13.33
C ALA A 103 -7.23 -1.29 12.62
N GLU A 104 -8.00 -0.43 11.96
CA GLU A 104 -9.22 -0.80 11.22
C GLU A 104 -9.00 -0.76 9.70
N ILE A 105 -8.11 0.12 9.21
CA ILE A 105 -7.86 0.30 7.78
C ILE A 105 -6.79 -0.68 7.29
N LEU A 106 -5.64 -0.73 7.97
CA LEU A 106 -4.51 -1.61 7.66
C LEU A 106 -4.42 -2.72 8.70
N VAL A 107 -5.13 -3.82 8.47
CA VAL A 107 -5.31 -4.91 9.43
C VAL A 107 -4.21 -5.95 9.31
N THR A 108 -3.74 -6.47 10.44
CA THR A 108 -2.89 -7.66 10.50
C THR A 108 -3.78 -8.90 10.63
N GLU A 109 -3.69 -9.84 9.70
CA GLU A 109 -4.47 -11.09 9.73
C GLU A 109 -3.60 -12.25 9.26
N SER A 110 -3.66 -13.40 9.93
CA SER A 110 -2.93 -14.63 9.55
C SER A 110 -1.43 -14.43 9.29
N GLY A 111 -0.80 -13.50 10.00
CA GLY A 111 0.63 -13.18 9.81
C GLY A 111 0.94 -12.38 8.53
N GLY A 112 -0.06 -11.80 7.89
CA GLY A 112 0.07 -10.87 6.77
C GLY A 112 -0.67 -9.56 7.04
N TYR A 113 -0.88 -8.78 5.98
CA TYR A 113 -1.59 -7.52 6.03
C TYR A 113 -2.67 -7.46 4.93
N LYS A 114 -3.75 -6.74 5.22
CA LYS A 114 -4.77 -6.39 4.22
C LYS A 114 -5.28 -4.97 4.46
N LEU A 115 -5.82 -4.37 3.40
CA LEU A 115 -6.61 -3.15 3.53
C LEU A 115 -8.09 -3.52 3.65
N VAL A 116 -8.77 -2.87 4.58
CA VAL A 116 -10.22 -2.93 4.75
C VAL A 116 -10.78 -1.55 4.34
N PRO A 117 -11.83 -1.51 3.49
CA PRO A 117 -12.45 -0.26 3.04
C PRO A 117 -13.25 0.43 4.14
#